data_AF-A0A7W0EP34-F1
#
_entry.id   AF-A0A7W0EP34-F1
#
_cell.length_a   1.000
_cell.length_b   1.000
_cell.length_c   1.000
_cell.angle_alpha   90.00
_cell.angle_beta   90.00
_cell.angle_gamma   90.00
#
_symmetry.space_group_name_H-M   'P 1'
#
loop_
_entity.id
_entity.type
_entity.pdbx_description
1 polymer ?
#
loop_
_entity_poly.entity_id
_entity_poly.type
_entity_poly.pdbx_seq_one_letter_code
_entity_poly.pdbx_strand_id
1 'polypeptide(L)' 'MKEEYDFSEGERGKFYHPDAELYLPIYLEPEVADVLRKLAGEKGVQVDTIVNDWIKKNIALIETLIQQEILIEE' A
#
# COMPACT_ATOMS: atom_id res chain seq x y z
N MET A 1 -3.39 -23.05 -21.05
CA MET A 1 -2.45 -23.84 -20.21
C MET A 1 -1.98 -25.04 -21.01
N LYS A 2 -0.75 -25.54 -20.78
CA LYS A 2 -0.27 -26.78 -21.43
C LYS A 2 -0.83 -28.01 -20.71
N GLU A 3 -0.93 -29.14 -21.42
CA GLU A 3 -1.32 -30.43 -20.85
C GLU A 3 -0.27 -30.97 -19.87
N GLU A 4 1.01 -30.72 -20.14
CA GLU A 4 2.13 -31.22 -19.34
C GLU A 4 3.19 -30.14 -19.11
N TYR A 5 3.81 -30.17 -17.93
CA TYR A 5 4.94 -29.32 -17.56
C TYR A 5 6.07 -30.19 -16.98
N ASP A 6 7.29 -29.95 -17.44
CA ASP A 6 8.49 -30.59 -16.92
C ASP A 6 9.00 -29.83 -15.69
N PHE A 7 9.10 -30.54 -14.57
CA PHE A 7 9.59 -30.04 -13.28
C PHE A 7 10.89 -30.75 -12.83
N SER A 8 11.61 -31.41 -13.74
CA SER A 8 12.86 -32.13 -13.45
C SER A 8 13.92 -31.26 -12.75
N GLU A 9 13.99 -29.98 -13.11
CA GLU A 9 14.88 -28.97 -12.49
C GLU A 9 14.21 -28.19 -11.33
N GLY A 10 13.07 -28.68 -10.85
CA GLY A 10 12.28 -28.04 -9.79
C GLY A 10 12.92 -28.18 -8.42
N GLU A 11 13.28 -27.05 -7.80
CA GLU A 11 13.77 -27.01 -6.42
C GLU A 11 12.64 -26.65 -5.45
N ARG A 12 12.41 -27.52 -4.45
CA ARG A 12 11.39 -27.28 -3.43
C ARG A 12 11.81 -26.10 -2.55
N GLY A 13 10.93 -25.10 -2.46
CA GLY A 13 11.17 -23.95 -1.59
C GLY A 13 12.11 -22.89 -2.17
N LYS A 14 12.42 -22.94 -3.48
CA LYS A 14 13.33 -21.99 -4.17
C LYS A 14 13.03 -20.51 -3.91
N PHE A 15 11.75 -20.15 -3.75
CA PHE A 15 11.29 -18.79 -3.48
C PHE A 15 10.74 -18.60 -2.06
N TYR A 16 10.79 -19.65 -1.23
CA TYR A 16 10.31 -19.58 0.14
C TYR A 16 11.43 -19.04 1.03
N HIS A 17 11.16 -17.90 1.64
CA HIS A 17 12.04 -17.28 2.61
C HIS A 17 11.24 -17.12 3.91
N PRO A 18 11.59 -17.85 4.99
CA PRO A 18 10.82 -17.84 6.23
C PRO A 18 10.77 -16.44 6.87
N ASP A 19 11.80 -15.64 6.66
CA ASP A 19 11.93 -14.27 7.19
C ASP A 19 11.68 -13.19 6.14
N ALA A 20 11.00 -13.52 5.02
CA ALA A 20 10.71 -12.50 4.01
C ALA A 20 9.72 -11.46 4.52
N GLU A 21 10.12 -10.20 4.43
CA GLU A 21 9.21 -9.06 4.47
C GLU A 21 8.76 -8.71 3.05
N LEU A 22 7.45 -8.76 2.82
CA LEU A 22 6.86 -8.43 1.53
C LEU A 22 6.26 -7.03 1.57
N TYR A 23 6.84 -6.12 0.78
CA TYR A 23 6.29 -4.79 0.53
C TYR A 23 5.37 -4.87 -0.68
N LEU A 24 4.09 -5.17 -0.44
CA LEU A 24 3.10 -5.30 -1.50
C LEU A 24 2.68 -3.92 -2.03
N PRO A 25 2.56 -3.75 -3.35
CA PRO A 25 2.04 -2.52 -3.92
C PRO A 25 0.56 -2.35 -3.57
N ILE A 26 0.17 -1.12 -3.22
CA ILE A 26 -1.23 -0.75 -3.05
C ILE A 26 -1.74 -0.24 -4.39
N TYR A 27 -2.74 -0.93 -4.95
CA TYR A 27 -3.40 -0.47 -6.16
C TYR A 27 -4.36 0.65 -5.85
N LEU A 28 -4.24 1.73 -6.62
CA LEU A 28 -5.16 2.85 -6.59
C LEU A 28 -6.13 2.74 -7.76
N GLU A 29 -7.36 3.16 -7.54
CA GLU A 29 -8.31 3.34 -8.63
C GLU A 29 -7.71 4.24 -9.72
N PRO A 30 -7.90 3.94 -11.02
CA PRO A 30 -7.24 4.65 -12.11
C PRO A 30 -7.40 6.18 -12.04
N GLU A 31 -8.61 6.65 -11.73
CA GLU A 31 -8.95 8.07 -11.61
C GLU A 31 -8.19 8.74 -10.46
N VAL A 32 -8.06 8.05 -9.32
CA VAL A 32 -7.30 8.54 -8.16
C VAL A 32 -5.81 8.63 -8.50
N ALA A 33 -5.29 7.62 -9.17
CA ALA A 33 -3.90 7.57 -9.59
C ALA A 33 -3.55 8.70 -10.58
N ASP A 34 -4.45 9.04 -11.51
CA ASP A 34 -4.26 10.15 -12.45
C ASP A 34 -4.19 11.51 -11.75
N VAL A 35 -5.10 11.75 -10.81
CA VAL A 35 -5.10 12.99 -10.02
C VAL A 35 -3.80 13.12 -9.23
N LEU A 36 -3.37 12.04 -8.56
CA LEU A 36 -2.14 12.05 -7.77
C LEU A 36 -0.90 12.25 -8.63
N ARG A 37 -0.81 11.60 -9.80
CA ARG A 37 0.29 11.81 -10.75
C ARG A 37 0.38 13.25 -11.21
N LYS A 38 -0.76 13.86 -11.54
CA LYS A 38 -0.82 15.27 -11.95
C LYS A 38 -0.34 16.19 -10.82
N LEU A 39 -0.87 16.00 -9.61
CA LEU A 39 -0.52 16.81 -8.44
C LEU A 39 0.96 16.66 -8.06
N ALA A 40 1.49 15.44 -8.13
CA ALA A 40 2.91 15.14 -7.91
C ALA A 40 3.80 15.87 -8.92
N GLY A 41 3.41 15.83 -10.20
CA GLY A 41 4.09 16.54 -11.28
C GLY A 41 4.09 18.06 -11.07
N GLU A 42 2.95 18.65 -10.70
CA GLU A 42 2.84 20.09 -10.41
C GLU A 42 3.69 20.52 -9.20
N LYS A 43 3.84 19.65 -8.20
CA LYS A 43 4.63 19.91 -6.99
C LYS A 43 6.10 19.53 -7.11
N GLY A 44 6.50 18.81 -8.16
CA GLY A 44 7.85 18.29 -8.32
C GLY A 44 8.24 17.26 -7.25
N VAL A 45 7.27 16.48 -6.74
CA VAL A 45 7.49 15.43 -5.73
C VAL A 45 7.01 14.09 -6.27
N GLN A 46 7.34 13.01 -5.56
CA GLN A 46 6.85 11.68 -5.94
C GLN A 46 5.42 11.43 -5.42
N VAL A 47 4.69 10.55 -6.11
CA VAL A 47 3.31 10.19 -5.74
C VAL A 47 3.23 9.58 -4.34
N ASP A 48 4.20 8.73 -3.97
CA ASP A 48 4.26 8.11 -2.64
C ASP A 48 4.37 9.15 -1.53
N THR A 49 5.04 10.28 -1.77
CA THR A 49 5.19 11.33 -0.78
C THR A 49 3.83 11.96 -0.45
N ILE A 50 3.02 12.23 -1.48
CA ILE A 50 1.68 12.80 -1.32
C ILE A 50 0.75 11.80 -0.62
N VAL A 51 0.74 10.55 -1.11
CA VAL A 51 -0.14 9.50 -0.55
C VAL A 51 0.18 9.25 0.91
N ASN A 52 1.46 9.13 1.29
CA ASN A 52 1.85 8.93 2.68
C ASN A 52 1.46 10.11 3.57
N ASP A 53 1.68 11.35 3.12
CA ASP A 53 1.29 12.54 3.89
C ASP A 53 -0.22 12.59 4.14
N TRP A 54 -1.03 12.28 3.12
CA TRP A 54 -2.48 12.27 3.24
C TRP A 54 -2.98 11.15 4.15
N ILE A 55 -2.43 9.94 4.02
CA ILE A 55 -2.79 8.81 4.88
C ILE A 55 -2.46 9.13 6.33
N LYS A 56 -1.26 9.65 6.63
CA LYS A 56 -0.85 10.04 7.98
C LYS A 56 -1.79 11.07 8.60
N LYS A 57 -2.18 12.09 7.84
CA LYS A 57 -3.14 13.12 8.29
C LYS A 57 -4.51 12.54 8.59
N ASN A 58 -4.99 11.61 7.76
CA ASN A 58 -6.28 10.94 7.98
C ASN A 58 -6.23 10.04 9.22
N ILE A 59 -5.14 9.28 9.43
CA ILE A 59 -4.94 8.47 10.64
C ILE A 59 -4.99 9.36 11.89
N ALA A 60 -4.24 10.46 11.91
CA ALA A 60 -4.22 11.37 13.05
C ALA A 60 -5.61 11.99 13.35
N LEU A 61 -6.38 12.30 12.31
CA LEU A 61 -7.75 12.78 12.45
C LEU A 61 -8.66 11.71 13.08
N ILE A 62 -8.59 10.47 12.58
CA ILE A 62 -9.36 9.34 13.10
C ILE A 62 -9.02 9.09 14.57
N GLU A 63 -7.73 9.06 14.93
CA GLU A 63 -7.27 8.89 16.31
C GLU A 63 -7.84 9.96 17.24
N THR A 64 -7.87 11.22 16.78
CA THR A 64 -8.44 12.34 17.54
C THR A 64 -9.94 12.16 17.76
N LEU A 65 -10.69 11.74 16.74
CA LEU A 65 -12.13 11.52 16.84
C LEU A 65 -12.45 10.38 17.81
N ILE A 66 -11.69 9.28 17.75
CA ILE A 66 -11.84 8.15 18.67
C ILE A 66 -11.56 8.59 20.12
N GLN A 67 -10.52 9.39 20.35
CA GLN A 67 -10.23 9.93 21.69
C GLN A 67 -11.34 10.85 22.20
N GLN A 68 -11.95 11.67 21.34
CA GLN A 68 -13.08 12.52 21.72
C GLN A 68 -14.33 11.70 22.08
N GLU A 69 -14.60 10.62 21.37
CA GLU A 69 -15.73 9.73 21.66
C GLU A 69 -15.56 9.05 23.04
N ILE A 70 -14.36 8.55 23.35
CA ILE A 70 -14.04 7.97 24.67
C ILE A 70 -14.21 8.99 25.79
N LEU A 71 -13.79 10.25 25.59
CA LEU A 71 -13.91 11.32 26.59
C LEU A 71 -15.35 11.82 26.81
N ILE A 72 -16.29 11.51 25.91
CA ILE A 72 -17.71 11.86 26.05
C ILE A 72 -18.49 10.73 26.74
N GLU A 73 -17.96 9.50 26.70
CA GLU A 73 -18.56 8.32 27.34
C GLU A 73 -18.12 8.11 28.81
N GLU A 74 -17.09 8.81 29.30
CA GLU A 74 -16.69 8.90 30.73
C GLU A 74 -17.34 10.08 31.48
#